data_AF-A0A090MDY5-F1
#
_entry.id   AF-A0A090MDY5-F1
#
_cell.length_a   1.000
_cell.length_b   1.000
_cell.length_c   1.000
_cell.angle_alpha   90.00
_cell.angle_beta   90.00
_cell.angle_gamma   90.00
#
_symmetry.space_group_name_H-M   'P 1'
#
loop_
_entity.id
_entity.type
_entity.pdbx_description
1 polymer ?
#
loop_
_entity_poly.entity_id
_entity_poly.type
_entity_poly.pdbx_seq_one_letter_code
_entity_poly.pdbx_strand_id
1 'polypeptide(L)'
;MRFSTITSLFLANAGLSAAAPSSTLSKATAIQSTKGDNGITTPLPIQPGMVDNCDRFHFVQKNEGCPSIARNYGITFEQFKEWNPTVGDQCYYLWADANVCVRTIGYKYPISVACFGSRDVIPWGKDKTDALAAAHDWCYNGNGAGTYDIYETRTGCINAPSGNGKFVFKMGTDHGKKVGLTGGRCQQFLSLGINGCPEEGAQARTESWEIETTFVTGECEA
;
A
#
# COMPACT_ATOMS: atom_id res chain seq x y z
N MET A 1 -3.33 -8.14 -23.10
CA MET A 1 -4.25 -7.77 -24.19
C MET A 1 -3.43 -7.09 -25.28
N ARG A 2 -3.70 -7.33 -26.57
CA ARG A 2 -2.97 -6.61 -27.63
C ARG A 2 -3.62 -5.23 -27.79
N PHE A 3 -3.01 -4.21 -27.19
CA PHE A 3 -3.32 -2.84 -27.54
C PHE A 3 -2.75 -2.56 -28.94
N SER A 4 -3.61 -2.58 -29.96
CA SER A 4 -3.27 -1.99 -31.25
C SER A 4 -3.06 -0.49 -31.05
N THR A 5 -1.80 -0.08 -30.98
CA THR A 5 -1.39 1.31 -31.09
C THR A 5 -1.82 1.80 -32.48
N ILE A 6 -2.80 2.70 -32.53
CA ILE A 6 -3.09 3.45 -33.75
C ILE A 6 -1.94 4.45 -33.92
N THR A 7 -0.93 4.06 -34.69
CA THR A 7 0.16 4.95 -35.13
C THR A 7 -0.41 5.91 -36.17
N SER A 8 -0.84 7.09 -35.76
CA SER A 8 -1.24 8.14 -36.71
C SER A 8 0.01 8.81 -37.29
N LEU A 9 0.29 8.47 -38.54
CA LEU A 9 1.33 9.09 -39.38
C LEU A 9 0.94 10.54 -39.69
N PHE A 10 1.72 11.53 -39.23
CA PHE A 10 1.60 12.90 -39.71
C PHE A 10 2.45 13.07 -40.97
N LEU A 11 1.81 12.99 -42.14
CA LEU A 11 2.38 13.50 -43.40
C LEU A 11 2.17 15.02 -43.43
N ALA A 12 3.23 15.78 -43.14
CA ALA A 12 3.26 17.20 -43.41
C ALA A 12 3.47 17.42 -44.92
N ASN A 13 2.45 17.90 -45.61
CA ASN A 13 2.60 18.44 -46.96
C ASN A 13 2.42 19.96 -46.89
N ALA A 14 3.45 20.69 -47.33
CA ALA A 14 3.46 22.14 -47.41
C ALA A 14 2.52 22.63 -48.53
N GLY A 15 1.70 23.64 -48.22
CA GLY A 15 0.84 24.30 -49.19
C GLY A 15 0.12 25.48 -48.53
N LEU A 16 0.68 26.67 -48.69
CA LEU A 16 0.17 27.93 -48.18
C LEU A 16 -1.03 28.39 -49.04
N SER A 17 -2.23 28.52 -48.46
CA SER A 17 -3.26 29.43 -48.98
C SER A 17 -4.27 29.76 -47.88
N ALA A 18 -4.47 31.05 -47.63
CA ALA A 18 -5.32 31.59 -46.58
C ALA A 18 -6.80 31.55 -46.99
N ALA A 19 -7.56 30.66 -46.37
CA ALA A 19 -9.01 30.73 -46.24
C ALA A 19 -9.42 30.08 -44.91
N ALA A 20 -10.36 30.70 -44.20
CA ALA A 20 -10.70 30.46 -42.80
C ALA A 20 -10.87 28.98 -42.39
N PRO A 21 -10.41 28.54 -41.20
CA PRO A 21 -10.73 27.20 -40.72
C PRO A 21 -12.20 27.17 -40.27
N SER A 22 -13.05 26.61 -41.13
CA SER A 22 -14.39 26.16 -40.78
C SER A 22 -14.29 25.08 -39.71
N SER A 23 -15.01 25.28 -38.61
CA SER A 23 -15.15 24.37 -37.48
C SER A 23 -15.71 23.01 -37.91
N THR A 24 -14.84 22.02 -38.08
CA THR A 24 -15.22 20.60 -38.03
C THR A 24 -14.62 20.00 -36.77
N LEU A 25 -15.24 20.32 -35.63
CA LEU A 25 -14.98 19.62 -34.38
C LEU A 25 -15.54 18.20 -34.54
N SER A 26 -14.68 17.26 -34.95
CA SER A 26 -15.04 15.85 -34.94
C SER A 26 -15.41 15.48 -33.51
N LYS A 27 -16.64 15.00 -33.30
CA LYS A 27 -17.17 14.59 -32.00
C LYS A 27 -16.23 13.54 -31.43
N ALA A 28 -15.41 13.91 -30.45
CA ALA A 28 -14.56 12.98 -29.73
C ALA A 28 -15.44 11.86 -29.18
N THR A 29 -15.21 10.63 -29.65
CA THR A 29 -15.84 9.45 -29.06
C THR A 29 -15.38 9.39 -27.61
N ALA A 30 -16.30 9.49 -26.66
CA ALA A 30 -15.98 9.31 -25.25
C ALA A 30 -15.31 7.94 -25.11
N ILE A 31 -14.06 7.91 -24.67
CA ILE A 31 -13.37 6.66 -24.35
C ILE A 31 -14.17 6.05 -23.19
N GLN A 32 -14.75 4.88 -23.40
CA GLN A 32 -15.53 4.18 -22.39
C GLN A 32 -14.63 3.24 -21.61
N SER A 33 -14.84 3.17 -20.31
CA SER A 33 -14.15 2.23 -19.44
C SER A 33 -14.46 0.80 -19.90
N THR A 34 -13.42 -0.03 -20.00
CA THR A 34 -13.54 -1.42 -20.41
C THR A 34 -13.42 -2.33 -19.21
N LYS A 35 -14.32 -3.32 -19.13
CA LYS A 35 -14.22 -4.42 -18.17
C LYS A 35 -13.32 -5.50 -18.78
N GLY A 36 -12.21 -5.81 -18.12
CA GLY A 36 -11.32 -6.89 -18.53
C GLY A 36 -11.93 -8.27 -18.26
N ASP A 37 -11.35 -9.31 -18.86
CA ASP A 37 -11.74 -10.71 -18.66
C ASP A 37 -11.63 -11.17 -17.19
N ASN A 38 -10.81 -10.46 -16.42
CA ASN A 38 -10.65 -10.60 -14.97
C ASN A 38 -11.77 -9.95 -14.15
N GLY A 39 -12.78 -9.35 -14.79
CA GLY A 39 -13.89 -8.67 -14.15
C GLY A 39 -13.57 -7.27 -13.61
N ILE A 40 -12.35 -6.76 -13.81
CA ILE A 40 -11.89 -5.46 -13.34
C ILE A 40 -12.19 -4.40 -14.39
N THR A 41 -12.81 -3.31 -13.95
CA THR A 41 -13.12 -2.16 -14.79
C THR A 41 -11.98 -1.15 -14.69
N THR A 42 -11.26 -0.93 -15.79
CA THR A 42 -10.15 0.03 -15.82
C THR A 42 -10.70 1.47 -15.88
N PRO A 43 -10.43 2.32 -14.89
CA PRO A 43 -10.92 3.70 -14.88
C PRO A 43 -10.22 4.54 -15.95
N LEU A 44 -10.91 5.55 -16.46
CA LEU A 44 -10.38 6.49 -17.44
C LEU A 44 -10.30 7.91 -16.86
N PRO A 45 -9.39 8.75 -17.38
CA PRO A 45 -8.33 8.42 -18.34
C PRO A 45 -7.19 7.62 -17.67
N ILE A 46 -6.41 6.89 -18.46
CA ILE A 46 -5.21 6.18 -17.98
C ILE A 46 -3.94 6.88 -18.47
N GLN A 47 -2.85 6.75 -17.72
CA GLN A 47 -1.53 7.05 -18.25
C GLN A 47 -1.17 5.99 -19.31
N PRO A 48 -0.71 6.40 -20.52
CA PRO A 48 -0.34 5.45 -21.57
C PRO A 48 0.72 4.46 -21.10
N GLY A 49 0.67 3.22 -21.59
CA GLY A 49 1.67 2.19 -21.28
C GLY A 49 1.60 1.63 -19.85
N MET A 50 0.58 1.99 -19.06
CA MET A 50 0.23 1.27 -17.83
C MET A 50 -0.06 -0.21 -18.13
N VAL A 51 0.37 -1.10 -17.24
CA VAL A 51 0.21 -2.56 -17.42
C VAL A 51 -1.25 -3.02 -17.44
N ASP A 52 -1.51 -4.06 -18.22
CA ASP A 52 -2.84 -4.63 -18.47
C ASP A 52 -3.41 -5.42 -17.28
N ASN A 53 -2.55 -5.95 -16.41
CA ASN A 53 -2.93 -6.79 -15.27
C ASN A 53 -3.10 -5.98 -13.98
N CYS A 54 -3.36 -4.68 -14.09
CA CYS A 54 -3.61 -3.83 -12.95
C CYS A 54 -4.95 -4.15 -12.28
N ASP A 55 -4.96 -4.29 -10.95
CA ASP A 55 -6.17 -4.52 -10.16
C ASP A 55 -6.49 -3.39 -9.18
N ARG A 56 -5.56 -2.44 -9.01
CA ARG A 56 -5.75 -1.23 -8.22
C ARG A 56 -5.13 -0.03 -8.90
N PHE A 57 -5.92 1.02 -9.00
CA PHE A 57 -5.55 2.26 -9.69
C PHE A 57 -5.42 3.42 -8.69
N HIS A 58 -4.58 4.37 -9.04
CA HIS A 58 -4.46 5.66 -8.36
C HIS A 58 -4.69 6.77 -9.38
N PHE A 59 -5.63 7.67 -9.09
CA PHE A 59 -5.88 8.84 -9.91
C PHE A 59 -4.97 9.99 -9.46
N VAL A 60 -3.98 10.30 -10.28
CA VAL A 60 -2.88 11.20 -9.94
C VAL A 60 -3.40 12.63 -9.79
N GLN A 61 -3.22 13.20 -8.61
CA GLN A 61 -3.50 14.60 -8.35
C GLN A 61 -2.35 15.49 -8.81
N LYS A 62 -2.67 16.76 -9.08
CA LYS A 62 -1.66 17.78 -9.35
C LYS A 62 -0.65 17.86 -8.19
N ASN A 63 0.63 17.88 -8.54
CA ASN A 63 1.79 17.92 -7.63
C ASN A 63 2.11 16.62 -6.87
N GLU A 64 1.48 15.50 -7.19
CA GLU A 64 1.96 14.19 -6.71
C GLU A 64 3.15 13.70 -7.55
N GLY A 65 4.04 12.92 -6.92
CA GLY A 65 5.15 12.25 -7.59
C GLY A 65 5.10 10.74 -7.41
N CYS A 66 5.77 10.00 -8.29
CA CYS A 66 5.81 8.53 -8.23
C CYS A 66 6.28 8.01 -6.86
N PRO A 67 7.33 8.57 -6.22
CA PRO A 67 7.75 8.08 -4.91
C PRO A 67 6.68 8.28 -3.81
N SER A 68 5.96 9.41 -3.84
CA SER A 68 4.89 9.65 -2.85
C SER A 68 3.69 8.74 -3.11
N ILE A 69 3.34 8.49 -4.37
CA ILE A 69 2.28 7.54 -4.73
C ILE A 69 2.69 6.14 -4.32
N ALA A 70 3.88 5.67 -4.69
CA ALA A 70 4.39 4.35 -4.34
C ALA A 70 4.32 4.10 -2.82
N ARG A 71 4.81 5.05 -2.01
CA ARG A 71 4.70 5.02 -0.55
C ARG A 71 3.27 4.93 -0.05
N ASN A 72 2.34 5.67 -0.66
CA ASN A 72 0.92 5.64 -0.31
C ASN A 72 0.22 4.28 -0.56
N TYR A 73 0.90 3.33 -1.21
CA TYR A 73 0.39 2.00 -1.48
C TYR A 73 1.33 0.88 -1.03
N GLY A 74 2.41 1.19 -0.29
CA GLY A 74 3.37 0.22 0.22
C GLY A 74 4.12 -0.57 -0.83
N ILE A 75 4.44 0.08 -1.95
CA ILE A 75 5.25 -0.47 -3.03
C ILE A 75 6.52 0.37 -3.22
N THR A 76 7.55 -0.21 -3.81
CA THR A 76 8.77 0.53 -4.15
C THR A 76 8.56 1.41 -5.37
N PHE A 77 9.42 2.40 -5.57
CA PHE A 77 9.39 3.21 -6.79
C PHE A 77 9.67 2.35 -8.03
N GLU A 78 10.58 1.38 -7.92
CA GLU A 78 10.91 0.42 -8.97
C GLU A 78 9.68 -0.39 -9.38
N GLN A 79 8.91 -0.89 -8.41
CA GLN A 79 7.69 -1.64 -8.68
C GLN A 79 6.62 -0.76 -9.36
N PHE A 80 6.49 0.49 -8.91
CA PHE A 80 5.59 1.46 -9.53
C PHE A 80 5.99 1.75 -10.99
N LYS A 81 7.29 1.88 -11.28
CA LYS A 81 7.79 2.04 -12.65
C LYS A 81 7.53 0.81 -13.52
N GLU A 82 7.73 -0.38 -12.97
CA GLU A 82 7.45 -1.63 -13.68
C GLU A 82 5.98 -1.68 -14.16
N TRP A 83 5.05 -1.18 -13.34
CA TRP A 83 3.63 -1.15 -13.69
C TRP A 83 3.22 0.07 -14.52
N ASN A 84 4.04 1.11 -14.56
CA ASN A 84 3.78 2.36 -15.27
C ASN A 84 5.04 2.86 -16.01
N PRO A 85 5.58 2.11 -16.97
CA PRO A 85 6.90 2.38 -17.56
C PRO A 85 7.03 3.77 -18.18
N THR A 86 5.93 4.35 -18.66
CA THR A 86 5.95 5.67 -19.31
C THR A 86 6.16 6.84 -18.36
N VAL A 87 6.11 6.63 -17.04
CA VAL A 87 6.48 7.69 -16.07
C VAL A 87 7.97 8.03 -16.17
N GLY A 88 8.77 7.13 -16.75
CA GLY A 88 10.21 7.25 -16.91
C GLY A 88 10.98 6.99 -15.62
N ASP A 89 12.30 6.79 -15.75
CA ASP A 89 13.16 6.42 -14.62
C ASP A 89 13.24 7.46 -13.52
N GLN A 90 13.06 8.73 -13.89
CA GLN A 90 13.08 9.88 -13.00
C GLN A 90 11.68 10.39 -12.65
N CYS A 91 10.61 9.68 -13.06
CA CYS A 91 9.21 10.08 -12.84
C CYS A 91 8.81 11.41 -13.53
N TYR A 92 9.60 11.95 -14.46
CA TYR A 92 9.31 13.25 -15.08
C TYR A 92 8.08 13.26 -16.00
N TYR A 93 7.58 12.08 -16.36
CA TYR A 93 6.46 11.92 -17.30
C TYR A 93 5.21 11.36 -16.63
N LEU A 94 5.09 11.47 -15.30
CA LEU A 94 3.85 11.18 -14.60
C LEU A 94 2.79 12.22 -14.99
N TRP A 95 1.64 11.77 -15.49
CA TRP A 95 0.54 12.64 -15.90
C TRP A 95 -0.41 12.87 -14.73
N ALA A 96 -0.67 14.14 -14.41
CA ALA A 96 -1.79 14.49 -13.54
C ALA A 96 -3.13 14.21 -14.25
N ASP A 97 -4.19 14.06 -13.46
CA ASP A 97 -5.55 13.78 -13.94
C ASP A 97 -5.64 12.49 -14.78
N ALA A 98 -4.76 11.52 -14.51
CA ALA A 98 -4.74 10.21 -15.15
C ALA A 98 -4.59 9.08 -14.12
N ASN A 99 -5.08 7.90 -14.46
CA ASN A 99 -4.94 6.71 -13.62
C ASN A 99 -3.62 5.98 -13.91
N VAL A 100 -2.94 5.62 -12.84
CA VAL A 100 -1.73 4.78 -12.83
C VAL A 100 -1.98 3.51 -12.01
N CYS A 101 -1.22 2.46 -12.29
CA CYS A 101 -1.32 1.20 -11.59
C CYS A 101 -0.53 1.22 -10.28
N VAL A 102 -1.16 0.77 -9.19
CA VAL A 102 -0.54 0.69 -7.86
C VAL A 102 -0.68 -0.69 -7.21
N ARG A 103 -1.26 -1.65 -7.94
CA ARG A 103 -1.21 -3.08 -7.63
C ARG A 103 -1.62 -3.89 -8.86
N THR A 104 -0.96 -5.02 -9.05
CA THR A 104 -1.30 -5.99 -10.10
C THR A 104 -1.96 -7.24 -9.50
N ILE A 105 -2.71 -7.96 -10.34
CA ILE A 105 -3.38 -9.20 -9.95
C ILE A 105 -2.36 -10.20 -9.38
N GLY A 106 -2.66 -10.73 -8.21
CA GLY A 106 -1.81 -11.73 -7.55
C GLY A 106 -0.56 -11.16 -6.88
N TYR A 107 -0.35 -9.84 -6.91
CA TYR A 107 0.73 -9.21 -6.17
C TYR A 107 0.58 -9.49 -4.67
N LYS A 108 1.66 -10.00 -4.08
CA LYS A 108 1.78 -10.23 -2.65
C LYS A 108 2.81 -9.26 -2.12
N TYR A 109 2.41 -8.47 -1.14
CA TYR A 109 3.34 -7.57 -0.49
C TYR A 109 4.45 -8.36 0.19
N PRO A 110 5.70 -7.87 0.12
CA PRO A 110 6.79 -8.48 0.86
C PRO A 110 6.47 -8.41 2.35
N ILE A 111 6.79 -9.48 3.05
CA ILE A 111 6.73 -9.57 4.50
C ILE A 111 8.17 -9.76 4.96
N SER A 112 8.60 -8.90 5.88
CA SER A 112 9.86 -9.07 6.61
C SER A 112 9.55 -9.24 8.09
N VAL A 113 10.23 -10.18 8.73
CA VAL A 113 10.20 -10.40 10.18
C VAL A 113 11.64 -10.53 10.64
N ALA A 114 12.04 -9.69 11.56
CA ALA A 114 13.35 -9.70 12.21
C ALA A 114 13.14 -9.91 13.71
N CYS A 115 13.76 -10.96 14.24
CA CYS A 115 13.72 -11.23 15.66
C CYS A 115 14.82 -10.43 16.39
N PHE A 116 14.52 -9.99 17.61
CA PHE A 116 15.49 -9.30 18.45
C PHE A 116 15.37 -9.71 19.92
N GLY A 117 16.52 -9.96 20.54
CA GLY A 117 16.64 -10.22 21.97
C GLY A 117 16.91 -8.94 22.78
N SER A 118 16.39 -8.88 23.99
CA SER A 118 16.77 -7.93 25.04
C SER A 118 16.71 -8.63 26.40
N ARG A 119 17.39 -8.10 27.42
CA ARG A 119 17.39 -8.71 28.77
C ARG A 119 15.99 -8.80 29.39
N ASP A 120 15.10 -7.89 29.00
CA ASP A 120 13.76 -7.80 29.56
C ASP A 120 12.73 -8.60 28.73
N VAL A 121 13.12 -9.15 27.58
CA VAL A 121 12.25 -9.92 26.69
C VAL A 121 12.15 -11.36 27.18
N ILE A 122 10.92 -11.86 27.25
CA ILE A 122 10.57 -13.21 27.67
C ILE A 122 10.10 -14.00 26.43
N PRO A 123 10.52 -15.27 26.27
CA PRO A 123 9.95 -16.16 25.26
C PRO A 123 8.43 -16.30 25.40
N TRP A 124 7.68 -16.34 24.28
CA TRP A 124 6.21 -16.43 24.33
C TRP A 124 5.72 -17.70 25.02
N GLY A 125 6.38 -18.84 24.80
CA GLY A 125 6.09 -20.11 25.47
C GLY A 125 4.59 -20.44 25.57
N LYS A 126 4.14 -20.72 26.80
CA LYS A 126 2.71 -21.00 27.11
C LYS A 126 1.81 -19.77 26.96
N ASP A 127 2.38 -18.57 27.08
CA ASP A 127 1.68 -17.29 27.03
C ASP A 127 1.39 -16.83 25.58
N LYS A 128 1.87 -17.57 24.57
CA LYS A 128 1.67 -17.24 23.15
C LYS A 128 0.20 -17.12 22.75
N THR A 129 -0.65 -18.03 23.22
CA THR A 129 -2.09 -17.99 22.92
C THR A 129 -2.75 -16.76 23.53
N ASP A 130 -2.37 -16.41 24.76
CA ASP A 130 -2.87 -15.22 25.45
C ASP A 130 -2.36 -13.94 24.77
N ALA A 131 -1.12 -13.93 24.26
CA ALA A 131 -0.59 -12.82 23.47
C ALA A 131 -1.38 -12.62 22.17
N LEU A 132 -1.75 -13.70 21.46
CA LEU A 132 -2.59 -13.60 20.26
C LEU A 132 -4.02 -13.11 20.58
N ALA A 133 -4.57 -13.51 21.73
CA ALA A 133 -5.87 -13.02 22.20
C ALA A 133 -5.81 -11.54 22.61
N ALA A 134 -4.75 -11.13 23.30
CA ALA A 134 -4.48 -9.74 23.66
C ALA A 134 -4.30 -8.86 22.41
N ALA A 135 -3.59 -9.35 21.40
CA ALA A 135 -3.45 -8.68 20.11
C ALA A 135 -4.80 -8.51 19.42
N HIS A 136 -5.65 -9.55 19.42
CA HIS A 136 -7.03 -9.43 18.93
C HIS A 136 -7.80 -8.35 19.71
N ASP A 137 -7.83 -8.42 21.04
CA ASP A 137 -8.57 -7.45 21.85
C ASP A 137 -8.13 -6.00 21.59
N TRP A 138 -6.82 -5.75 21.55
CA TRP A 138 -6.30 -4.41 21.25
C TRP A 138 -6.68 -3.91 19.85
N CYS A 139 -6.71 -4.80 18.86
CA CYS A 139 -7.09 -4.45 17.49
C CYS A 139 -8.60 -4.19 17.32
N TYR A 140 -9.47 -4.82 18.11
CA TYR A 140 -10.93 -4.70 17.93
C TYR A 140 -11.60 -3.78 18.94
N ASN A 141 -11.11 -3.77 20.18
CA ASN A 141 -11.69 -3.02 21.29
C ASN A 141 -10.78 -1.89 21.79
N GLY A 142 -9.48 -1.97 21.49
CA GLY A 142 -8.52 -0.91 21.75
C GLY A 142 -8.37 0.07 20.59
N ASN A 143 -7.20 0.71 20.52
CA ASN A 143 -6.83 1.65 19.46
C ASN A 143 -5.86 1.06 18.43
N GLY A 144 -5.60 -0.25 18.43
CA GLY A 144 -4.67 -0.90 17.51
C GLY A 144 -5.13 -0.89 16.04
N ALA A 145 -6.41 -0.66 15.79
CA ALA A 145 -6.97 -0.50 14.44
C ALA A 145 -7.70 0.85 14.30
N GLY A 146 -8.33 1.05 13.15
CA GLY A 146 -9.03 2.28 12.78
C GLY A 146 -8.20 3.17 11.85
N THR A 147 -8.54 4.45 11.80
CA THR A 147 -7.82 5.42 10.96
C THR A 147 -6.57 5.88 11.67
N TYR A 148 -5.43 5.71 11.01
CA TYR A 148 -4.14 6.25 11.42
C TYR A 148 -3.90 7.60 10.74
N ASP A 149 -3.36 8.55 11.48
CA ASP A 149 -2.80 9.78 10.94
C ASP A 149 -1.49 9.51 10.19
N ILE A 150 -1.01 10.52 9.47
CA ILE A 150 0.21 10.43 8.68
C ILE A 150 1.39 10.13 9.60
N TYR A 151 2.10 9.03 9.35
CA TYR A 151 3.24 8.56 10.15
C TYR A 151 2.92 8.28 11.63
N GLU A 152 1.66 8.03 11.97
CA GLU A 152 1.26 7.71 13.34
C GLU A 152 1.80 6.35 13.77
N THR A 153 2.22 6.26 15.04
CA THR A 153 2.52 5.00 15.72
C THR A 153 1.68 4.89 16.98
N ARG A 154 1.04 3.73 17.17
CA ARG A 154 0.26 3.40 18.37
C ARG A 154 0.93 2.26 19.11
N THR A 155 0.88 2.33 20.43
CA THR A 155 1.38 1.29 21.33
C THR A 155 0.25 0.80 22.21
N GLY A 156 0.05 -0.52 22.24
CA GLY A 156 -0.80 -1.21 23.20
C GLY A 156 0.05 -1.92 24.24
N CYS A 157 -0.41 -1.92 25.48
CA CYS A 157 0.20 -2.67 26.57
C CYS A 157 -0.89 -3.47 27.28
N ILE A 158 -0.71 -4.78 27.43
CA ILE A 158 -1.65 -5.67 28.10
C ILE A 158 -0.87 -6.56 29.06
N ASN A 159 -1.24 -6.57 30.34
CA ASN A 159 -0.65 -7.47 31.33
C ASN A 159 -1.00 -8.93 30.96
N ALA A 160 0.01 -9.80 30.99
CA ALA A 160 -0.19 -11.22 30.70
C ALA A 160 -1.02 -11.85 31.83
N PRO A 161 -2.08 -12.64 31.50
CA PRO A 161 -2.91 -13.30 32.51
C PRO A 161 -2.13 -14.22 33.47
N SER A 162 -0.99 -14.74 33.02
CA SER A 162 -0.09 -15.56 33.85
C SER A 162 0.63 -14.78 34.96
N GLY A 163 0.65 -13.44 34.89
CA GLY A 163 1.43 -12.58 35.80
C GLY A 163 2.94 -12.57 35.50
N ASN A 164 3.39 -13.26 34.44
CA ASN A 164 4.81 -13.35 34.09
C ASN A 164 5.39 -12.05 33.50
N GLY A 165 4.53 -11.11 33.09
CA GLY A 165 4.94 -9.86 32.46
C GLY A 165 3.80 -9.20 31.71
N LYS A 166 4.13 -8.48 30.64
CA LYS A 166 3.20 -7.74 29.78
C LYS A 166 3.51 -7.90 28.31
N PHE A 167 2.47 -7.97 27.50
CA PHE A 167 2.55 -7.91 26.04
C PHE A 167 2.56 -6.44 25.61
N VAL A 168 3.55 -6.08 24.79
CA VAL A 168 3.62 -4.76 24.17
C VAL A 168 3.54 -4.91 22.66
N PHE A 169 2.56 -4.23 22.08
CA PHE A 169 2.30 -4.21 20.65
C PHE A 169 2.49 -2.80 20.12
N LYS A 170 3.18 -2.65 18.99
CA LYS A 170 3.25 -1.38 18.28
C LYS A 170 2.79 -1.58 16.84
N MET A 171 2.01 -0.61 16.37
CA MET A 171 1.59 -0.49 14.99
C MET A 171 1.92 0.92 14.52
N GLY A 172 2.82 1.03 13.54
CA GLY A 172 3.18 2.27 12.86
C GLY A 172 2.82 2.20 11.38
N THR A 173 2.60 3.36 10.77
CA THR A 173 2.40 3.49 9.32
C THR A 173 3.48 4.37 8.73
N ASP A 174 4.06 3.98 7.59
CA ASP A 174 4.96 4.82 6.80
C ASP A 174 4.24 5.50 5.60
N HIS A 175 2.91 5.34 5.52
CA HIS A 175 2.12 5.95 4.47
C HIS A 175 2.16 7.49 4.58
N GLY A 176 2.28 8.17 3.44
CA GLY A 176 2.23 9.64 3.37
C GLY A 176 0.82 10.22 3.44
N LYS A 177 -0.16 9.47 3.96
CA LYS A 177 -1.58 9.84 4.02
C LYS A 177 -2.25 9.15 5.21
N LYS A 178 -3.43 9.65 5.59
CA LYS A 178 -4.29 8.93 6.54
C LYS A 178 -4.72 7.60 5.93
N VAL A 179 -4.59 6.52 6.69
CA VAL A 179 -4.91 5.17 6.23
C VAL A 179 -5.74 4.43 7.27
N GLY A 180 -6.73 3.68 6.79
CA GLY A 180 -7.55 2.81 7.65
C GLY A 180 -6.92 1.42 7.76
N LEU A 181 -6.90 0.88 8.97
CA LEU A 181 -6.55 -0.49 9.28
C LEU A 181 -7.75 -1.19 9.92
N THR A 182 -8.20 -2.31 9.38
CA THR A 182 -9.28 -3.09 10.01
C THR A 182 -8.76 -3.91 11.18
N GLY A 183 -9.62 -4.24 12.16
CA GLY A 183 -9.24 -5.07 13.31
C GLY A 183 -8.60 -6.40 12.89
N GLY A 184 -9.18 -7.09 11.91
CA GLY A 184 -8.62 -8.35 11.41
C GLY A 184 -7.25 -8.19 10.73
N ARG A 185 -7.00 -7.05 10.08
CA ARG A 185 -5.70 -6.76 9.47
C ARG A 185 -4.64 -6.39 10.50
N CYS A 186 -5.01 -5.58 11.49
CA CYS A 186 -4.17 -5.33 12.66
C CYS A 186 -3.75 -6.64 13.34
N GLN A 187 -4.71 -7.54 13.59
CA GLN A 187 -4.44 -8.83 14.21
C GLN A 187 -3.53 -9.71 13.33
N GLN A 188 -3.79 -9.76 12.02
CA GLN A 188 -2.96 -10.49 11.07
C GLN A 188 -1.50 -10.01 11.14
N PHE A 189 -1.28 -8.70 11.18
CA PHE A 189 0.06 -8.13 11.22
C PHE A 189 0.79 -8.41 12.54
N LEU A 190 0.13 -8.25 13.69
CA LEU A 190 0.70 -8.60 14.99
C LEU A 190 1.06 -10.09 15.08
N SER A 191 0.25 -10.94 14.44
CA SER A 191 0.53 -12.39 14.39
C SER A 191 1.82 -12.74 13.64
N LEU A 192 2.32 -11.87 12.75
CA LEU A 192 3.59 -12.09 12.04
C LEU A 192 4.76 -12.17 13.02
N GLY A 193 4.81 -11.24 13.98
CA GLY A 193 5.85 -11.17 15.00
C GLY A 193 5.71 -12.28 16.04
N ILE A 194 4.51 -12.42 16.64
CA ILE A 194 4.23 -13.42 17.69
C ILE A 194 4.48 -14.85 17.19
N ASN A 195 4.17 -15.14 15.93
CA ASN A 195 4.43 -16.47 15.35
C ASN A 195 5.84 -16.62 14.77
N GLY A 196 6.42 -15.53 14.26
CA GLY A 196 7.72 -15.55 13.58
C GLY A 196 8.92 -15.63 14.51
N CYS A 197 8.81 -15.14 15.74
CA CYS A 197 9.90 -15.08 16.71
C CYS A 197 9.49 -15.71 18.04
N PRO A 198 9.66 -17.04 18.22
CA PRO A 198 9.13 -17.77 19.39
C PRO A 198 9.84 -17.44 20.73
N GLU A 199 11.10 -17.03 20.67
CA GLU A 199 11.95 -16.81 21.87
C GLU A 199 12.34 -15.34 22.07
N GLU A 200 11.91 -14.46 21.18
CA GLU A 200 12.40 -13.09 21.05
C GLU A 200 11.25 -12.12 20.77
N GLY A 201 11.56 -10.83 20.87
CA GLY A 201 10.74 -9.78 20.29
C GLY A 201 10.83 -9.83 18.77
N ALA A 202 9.88 -9.20 18.09
CA ALA A 202 9.87 -9.14 16.64
C ALA A 202 9.62 -7.72 16.14
N GLN A 203 10.38 -7.32 15.13
CA GLN A 203 10.02 -6.22 14.24
C GLN A 203 9.58 -6.82 12.90
N ALA A 204 8.38 -6.48 12.45
CA ALA A 204 7.86 -6.90 11.17
C ALA A 204 7.47 -5.71 10.32
N ARG A 205 7.61 -5.85 8.99
CA ARG A 205 7.15 -4.84 8.02
C ARG A 205 6.44 -5.51 6.87
N THR A 206 5.31 -4.95 6.49
CA THR A 206 4.59 -5.31 5.26
C THR A 206 3.62 -4.20 4.92
N GLU A 207 3.33 -3.99 3.63
CA GLU A 207 2.26 -3.07 3.22
C GLU A 207 2.39 -1.65 3.80
N SER A 208 3.61 -1.14 3.97
CA SER A 208 3.86 0.17 4.60
C SER A 208 3.41 0.28 6.06
N TRP A 209 3.24 -0.87 6.73
CA TRP A 209 3.02 -0.99 8.16
C TRP A 209 4.29 -1.50 8.84
N GLU A 210 4.59 -0.88 9.97
CA GLU A 210 5.65 -1.26 10.89
C GLU A 210 5.02 -1.87 12.13
N ILE A 211 5.49 -3.05 12.52
CA ILE A 211 4.91 -3.82 13.61
C ILE A 211 6.01 -4.20 14.58
N GLU A 212 5.76 -4.02 15.86
CA GLU A 212 6.60 -4.55 16.92
C GLU A 212 5.76 -5.38 17.88
N THR A 213 6.24 -6.56 18.23
CA THR A 213 5.60 -7.41 19.24
C THR A 213 6.62 -7.90 20.22
N THR A 214 6.41 -7.64 21.51
CA THR A 214 7.29 -8.11 22.58
C THR A 214 6.48 -8.63 23.76
N PHE A 215 7.05 -9.62 24.44
CA PHE A 215 6.63 -10.02 25.78
C PHE A 215 7.76 -9.66 26.72
N VAL A 216 7.49 -8.81 27.70
CA VAL A 216 8.54 -8.27 28.58
C VAL A 216 8.14 -8.36 30.05
N THR A 217 9.13 -8.39 30.94
CA THR A 217 8.89 -8.35 32.38
C THR A 217 8.23 -7.05 32.84
N GLY A 218 7.51 -7.10 33.98
CA GLY A 218 6.84 -5.96 34.59
C GLY A 218 5.39 -5.79 34.15
N GLU A 219 4.78 -4.67 34.57
CA GLU A 219 3.36 -4.39 34.35
C GLU A 219 3.14 -3.15 33.48
N CYS A 220 2.00 -3.06 32.83
CA CYS A 220 1.53 -1.85 32.16
C CYS A 220 1.25 -0.75 33.19
N GLU A 221 1.45 0.49 32.78
CA GLU A 221 1.10 1.64 33.62
C GLU A 221 -0.43 1.70 33.82
N ALA A 222 -0.85 2.13 35.01
CA ALA A 222 -2.24 2.20 35.44
C ALA A 222 -2.97 3.43 34.89
#